data_AF-A0A962IG42-F1
#
_entry.id   AF-A0A962IG42-F1
#
_cell.length_a   1.000
_cell.length_b   1.000
_cell.length_c   1.000
_cell.angle_alpha   90.00
_cell.angle_beta   90.00
_cell.angle_gamma   90.00
#
_symmetry.space_group_name_H-M   'P 1'
#
loop_
_entity.id
_entity.type
_entity.pdbx_description
1 polymer ?
#
loop_
_entity_poly.entity_id
_entity_poly.type
_entity_poly.pdbx_seq_one_letter_code
_entity_poly.pdbx_strand_id
1 'polypeptide(L)'
;IIGGLFFGLSRKAAAEFSFFLAVPTLGIASIYSMYKDRALLSLDDLGAWIVGFVFAFISAMFAVRALIRYVSHHDFTIFAWYRIAFGLIVLITAYTGLVNWTVH
;
A
#
# COMPACT_ATOMS: atom_id res chain seq x y z
N ILE A 1 8.34 7.89 4.80
CA ILE A 1 9.52 8.18 3.94
C ILE A 1 9.86 9.67 3.88
N ILE A 2 9.06 10.53 3.24
CA ILE A 2 9.39 11.96 3.04
C ILE A 2 9.71 12.70 4.35
N GLY A 3 8.93 12.49 5.42
CA GLY A 3 9.26 13.03 6.74
C GLY A 3 10.65 12.65 7.23
N GLY A 4 11.09 11.40 7.03
CA GLY A 4 12.44 10.97 7.40
C GLY A 4 13.54 11.66 6.60
N LEU A 5 13.31 11.93 5.31
CA LEU A 5 14.22 12.72 4.48
C LEU A 5 14.36 14.17 4.98
N PHE A 6 13.26 14.78 5.44
CA PHE A 6 13.30 16.11 6.07
C PHE A 6 14.15 16.13 7.35
N PHE A 7 14.19 15.02 8.10
CA PHE A 7 15.07 14.86 9.27
C PHE A 7 16.49 14.36 8.92
N GLY A 8 16.86 14.33 7.64
CA GLY A 8 18.22 14.01 7.19
C GLY A 8 18.53 12.52 7.03
N LEU A 9 17.54 11.62 7.11
CA LEU A 9 17.74 10.21 6.80
C LEU A 9 18.03 10.00 5.31
N SER A 10 18.89 9.04 4.99
CA SER A 10 19.08 8.59 3.61
C SER A 10 17.78 7.99 3.05
N ARG A 11 17.56 8.07 1.73
CA ARG A 11 16.37 7.51 1.06
C ARG A 11 16.12 6.04 1.43
N LYS A 12 17.20 5.25 1.45
CA LYS A 12 17.18 3.84 1.85
C LYS A 12 16.75 3.68 3.31
N ALA A 13 17.41 4.37 4.24
CA ALA A 13 17.09 4.28 5.66
C ALA A 13 15.66 4.73 5.97
N ALA A 14 15.21 5.82 5.34
CA ALA A 14 13.84 6.32 5.48
C ALA A 14 12.79 5.33 4.96
N ALA A 15 13.09 4.59 3.89
CA ALA A 15 12.24 3.53 3.36
C ALA A 15 12.21 2.30 4.28
N GLU A 16 13.37 1.80 4.72
CA GLU A 16 13.48 0.66 5.65
C GLU A 16 12.76 0.94 6.97
N PHE A 17 12.98 2.13 7.55
CA PHE A 17 12.26 2.57 8.74
C PHE A 17 10.73 2.59 8.53
N SER A 18 10.27 3.11 7.38
CA SER A 18 8.84 3.14 7.06
C SER A 18 8.26 1.71 6.96
N PHE A 19 9.02 0.75 6.44
CA PHE A 19 8.59 -0.66 6.41
C PHE A 19 8.54 -1.29 7.79
N PHE A 20 9.52 -1.04 8.66
CA PHE A 20 9.46 -1.52 10.04
C PHE A 20 8.29 -0.92 10.81
N LEU A 21 7.99 0.37 10.60
CA LEU A 21 6.82 1.03 11.18
C LEU A 21 5.50 0.46 10.66
N ALA A 22 5.46 0.02 9.39
CA ALA A 22 4.26 -0.55 8.77
C ALA A 22 3.81 -1.85 9.45
N VAL A 23 4.74 -2.66 9.97
CA VAL A 23 4.42 -3.96 10.61
C VAL A 23 3.45 -3.80 11.81
N PRO A 24 3.75 -3.01 12.86
CA PRO A 24 2.82 -2.83 13.97
C PRO A 24 1.59 -2.00 13.55
N THR A 25 1.76 -0.98 12.71
CA THR A 25 0.66 -0.06 12.37
C THR A 25 -0.40 -0.74 11.49
N LEU A 26 0.00 -1.39 10.39
CA LEU A 26 -0.92 -2.12 9.52
C LEU A 26 -1.39 -3.43 10.13
N GLY A 27 -0.57 -4.08 10.97
CA GLY A 27 -0.97 -5.26 11.72
C GLY A 27 -2.14 -4.97 12.65
N ILE A 28 -2.01 -3.91 13.48
CA ILE A 28 -3.08 -3.47 14.38
C ILE A 28 -4.29 -2.99 13.57
N ALA A 29 -4.09 -2.19 12.52
CA ALA A 29 -5.19 -1.71 11.68
C ALA A 29 -5.97 -2.86 11.03
N SER A 30 -5.27 -3.88 10.51
CA SER A 30 -5.91 -5.06 9.91
C SER A 30 -6.74 -5.84 10.92
N ILE A 31 -6.18 -6.12 12.11
CA ILE A 31 -6.90 -6.81 13.19
C ILE A 31 -8.13 -6.00 13.62
N TYR A 32 -7.98 -4.69 13.78
CA TYR A 32 -9.07 -3.81 14.15
C TYR A 32 -10.19 -3.79 13.10
N SER A 33 -9.86 -3.69 11.81
CA SER A 33 -10.84 -3.74 10.73
C SER A 33 -11.56 -5.11 10.67
N MET A 34 -10.83 -6.22 10.80
CA MET A 34 -11.42 -7.56 10.87
C MET A 34 -12.37 -7.70 12.07
N TYR A 35 -12.02 -7.12 13.21
CA TYR A 35 -12.88 -7.11 14.37
C TYR A 35 -14.11 -6.22 14.17
N LYS A 36 -13.97 -5.03 13.59
CA LYS A 36 -15.10 -4.12 13.37
C LYS A 36 -16.12 -4.73 12.40
N ASP A 37 -15.62 -5.29 11.31
CA ASP A 37 -16.41 -5.80 10.19
C ASP A 37 -16.61 -7.31 10.26
N ARG A 38 -16.47 -7.93 11.45
CA ARG A 38 -16.56 -9.39 11.65
C ARG A 38 -17.84 -10.04 11.09
N ALA A 39 -18.92 -9.28 11.01
CA ALA A 39 -20.20 -9.76 10.50
C ALA A 39 -20.17 -10.03 8.97
N LEU A 40 -19.22 -9.42 8.26
CA LEU A 40 -18.97 -9.65 6.84
C LEU A 40 -18.04 -10.84 6.59
N LEU A 41 -17.45 -11.44 7.64
CA LEU A 41 -16.55 -12.57 7.52
C LEU A 41 -17.35 -13.87 7.38
N SER A 42 -17.23 -14.51 6.21
CA SER A 42 -17.78 -15.84 5.98
C SER A 42 -16.67 -16.89 5.92
N LEU A 43 -16.96 -18.09 6.44
CA LEU A 43 -16.08 -19.25 6.27
C LEU A 43 -16.07 -19.76 4.83
N ASP A 44 -17.11 -19.45 4.04
CA ASP A 44 -17.19 -19.84 2.63
C ASP A 44 -16.11 -19.13 1.78
N ASP A 45 -15.69 -17.93 2.20
CA ASP A 45 -14.67 -17.14 1.51
C ASP A 45 -13.23 -17.52 1.90
N LEU A 46 -13.06 -18.42 2.86
CA LEU A 46 -11.76 -18.72 3.47
C LEU A 46 -10.72 -19.20 2.44
N GLY A 47 -11.15 -19.91 1.40
CA GLY A 47 -10.29 -20.29 0.28
C GLY A 47 -9.73 -19.08 -0.48
N ALA A 48 -10.58 -18.11 -0.81
CA ALA A 48 -10.16 -16.88 -1.48
C ALA A 48 -9.24 -16.02 -0.59
N TRP A 49 -9.51 -15.98 0.72
CA TRP A 49 -8.67 -15.29 1.69
C TRP A 49 -7.26 -15.87 1.76
N ILE A 50 -7.12 -17.20 1.84
CA ILE A 50 -5.81 -17.86 1.89
C ILE A 50 -5.03 -17.60 0.60
N VAL A 51 -5.66 -17.77 -0.56
CA VAL A 51 -5.03 -17.50 -1.85
C VAL A 51 -4.58 -16.04 -1.94
N GLY A 52 -5.48 -15.10 -1.65
CA GLY A 52 -5.17 -13.67 -1.64
C GLY A 52 -4.01 -13.33 -0.70
N PHE A 53 -4.01 -13.89 0.51
CA PHE A 53 -2.95 -13.69 1.49
C PHE A 53 -1.59 -14.21 1.00
N VAL A 54 -1.54 -15.44 0.48
CA VAL A 54 -0.29 -16.06 -0.02
C VAL A 54 0.29 -15.27 -1.18
N PHE A 55 -0.54 -14.94 -2.18
CA PHE A 55 -0.08 -14.19 -3.34
C PHE A 55 0.31 -12.74 -2.98
N ALA A 56 -0.42 -12.09 -2.09
CA ALA A 56 -0.06 -10.76 -1.58
C ALA A 56 1.27 -10.79 -0.81
N PHE A 57 1.50 -11.81 0.02
CA PHE A 57 2.75 -11.97 0.76
C PHE A 57 3.96 -12.15 -0.17
N ILE A 58 3.84 -13.03 -1.16
CA ILE A 58 4.88 -13.25 -2.17
C ILE A 58 5.14 -11.96 -2.96
N SER A 59 4.09 -11.32 -3.45
CA SER A 59 4.18 -10.06 -4.19
C SER A 59 4.85 -8.95 -3.37
N ALA A 60 4.47 -8.80 -2.09
CA ALA A 60 5.07 -7.82 -1.18
C ALA A 60 6.57 -8.10 -0.97
N MET A 61 6.99 -9.36 -0.83
CA MET A 61 8.40 -9.71 -0.67
C MET A 61 9.23 -9.27 -1.88
N PHE A 62 8.74 -9.51 -3.10
CA PHE A 62 9.40 -9.06 -4.32
C PHE A 62 9.39 -7.53 -4.43
N ALA A 63 8.24 -6.88 -4.16
CA ALA A 63 8.08 -5.45 -4.25
C ALA A 63 8.99 -4.69 -3.27
N VAL A 64 9.07 -5.13 -2.00
CA VAL A 64 9.95 -4.52 -0.99
C VAL A 64 11.40 -4.62 -1.43
N ARG A 65 11.85 -5.80 -1.85
CA ARG A 65 13.24 -6.00 -2.31
C ARG A 65 13.56 -5.12 -3.53
N ALA A 66 12.65 -5.05 -4.49
CA ALA A 66 12.80 -4.21 -5.68
C ALA A 66 12.84 -2.72 -5.31
N LEU A 67 11.94 -2.28 -4.43
CA LEU A 67 11.87 -0.88 -4.00
C LEU A 67 13.15 -0.45 -3.28
N ILE A 68 13.63 -1.23 -2.30
CA ILE A 68 14.86 -0.91 -1.56
C ILE A 68 16.06 -0.82 -2.51
N ARG A 69 16.16 -1.71 -3.50
CA ARG A 69 17.20 -1.65 -4.53
C ARG A 69 17.08 -0.39 -5.39
N TYR A 70 15.86 -0.04 -5.81
CA TYR A 70 15.60 1.13 -6.64
C TYR A 70 15.96 2.44 -5.93
N VAL A 71 15.45 2.67 -4.71
CA VAL A 71 15.67 3.91 -3.95
C VAL A 71 17.11 4.10 -3.46
N SER A 72 17.92 3.03 -3.52
CA SER A 72 19.36 3.12 -3.26
C SER A 72 20.12 3.83 -4.39
N HIS A 73 19.56 3.85 -5.62
CA HIS A 73 20.22 4.40 -6.81
C HIS A 73 19.41 5.52 -7.48
N HIS A 74 18.11 5.63 -7.18
CA HIS A 74 17.19 6.56 -7.81
C HIS A 74 16.41 7.38 -6.77
N ASP A 75 15.81 8.48 -7.23
CA ASP A 75 14.94 9.31 -6.42
C ASP A 75 13.46 8.88 -6.52
N PHE A 76 12.57 9.64 -5.87
CA PHE A 76 11.13 9.37 -5.88
C PHE A 76 10.38 10.07 -7.03
N THR A 77 11.07 10.70 -7.98
CA THR A 77 10.45 11.56 -9.00
C THR A 77 9.47 10.79 -9.90
N ILE A 78 9.84 9.56 -10.30
CA ILE A 78 8.95 8.69 -11.10
C ILE A 78 7.66 8.35 -10.32
N PHE A 79 7.77 8.07 -9.02
CA PHE A 79 6.60 7.79 -8.18
C PHE A 79 5.70 9.02 -8.02
N ALA A 80 6.27 10.22 -8.00
CA ALA A 80 5.49 11.46 -7.95
C ALA A 80 4.67 11.65 -9.24
N TRP A 81 5.30 11.52 -10.40
CA TRP A 81 4.59 11.63 -11.69
C TRP A 81 3.53 10.56 -11.88
N TYR A 82 3.83 9.31 -11.52
CA TYR A 82 2.85 8.22 -11.53
C TYR A 82 1.61 8.57 -10.70
N ARG A 83 1.80 9.11 -9.48
CA ARG A 83 0.68 9.50 -8.60
C ARG A 83 -0.12 10.68 -9.14
N ILE A 84 0.53 11.68 -9.76
CA ILE A 84 -0.18 12.81 -10.38
C ILE A 84 -1.05 12.30 -11.54
N ALA A 85 -0.48 11.50 -12.45
CA ALA A 85 -1.22 10.94 -13.58
C ALA A 85 -2.39 10.07 -13.11
N PHE A 86 -2.14 9.17 -12.16
CA PHE A 86 -3.19 8.30 -11.60
C PHE A 86 -4.27 9.11 -10.86
N GLY A 87 -3.89 10.12 -10.09
CA GLY A 87 -4.82 11.02 -9.41
C GLY A 87 -5.73 11.76 -10.39
N LEU A 88 -5.20 12.23 -11.52
CA LEU A 88 -6.02 12.85 -12.58
C LEU A 88 -7.02 11.86 -13.17
N ILE A 89 -6.62 10.60 -13.41
CA ILE A 89 -7.53 9.55 -13.89
C ILE A 89 -8.67 9.33 -12.89
N VAL A 90 -8.36 9.23 -11.60
CA VAL A 90 -9.39 9.07 -10.54
C VAL A 90 -10.34 10.26 -10.53
N LEU A 91 -9.83 11.50 -10.59
CA LEU A 91 -10.68 12.71 -10.59
C LEU A 91 -11.60 12.77 -11.82
N ILE A 92 -11.07 12.48 -13.01
CA ILE A 92 -11.85 12.49 -14.25
C ILE A 92 -12.93 11.41 -14.22
N THR A 93 -12.56 10.18 -13.85
CA THR A 93 -13.51 9.05 -13.82
C THR A 93 -14.58 9.22 -12.74
N ALA A 94 -14.23 9.86 -11.61
CA ALA A 94 -15.19 10.19 -10.56
C ALA A 94 -16.16 11.30 -11.01
N TYR A 95 -15.67 12.38 -11.63
CA TYR A 95 -16.52 13.49 -12.07
C TYR A 95 -17.44 13.11 -13.24
N THR A 96 -16.94 12.29 -14.16
CA THR A 96 -17.72 11.82 -15.32
C THR A 96 -18.73 10.72 -14.97
N GLY A 97 -18.65 10.14 -13.77
CA GLY A 97 -19.47 9.00 -13.37
C GLY A 97 -19.15 7.70 -14.13
N LEU A 98 -18.02 7.65 -14.85
CA LEU A 98 -17.62 6.47 -15.62
C LEU A 98 -17.33 5.27 -14.71
N VAL A 99 -16.83 5.54 -13.50
CA VAL A 99 -16.53 4.53 -12.49
C VAL A 99 -17.27 4.90 -11.22
N ASN A 100 -18.06 3.96 -10.68
CA ASN A 100 -18.67 4.14 -9.39
C ASN A 100 -17.65 3.84 -8.28
N TRP A 101 -17.11 4.89 -7.67
CA TRP A 101 -16.15 4.80 -6.57
C TRP A 101 -16.80 4.74 -5.18
N THR A 102 -18.14 4.81 -5.08
CA THR A 102 -18.82 4.66 -3.80
C THR A 102 -18.92 3.20 -3.44
N VAL A 103 -18.44 2.85 -2.24
CA VAL A 103 -18.64 1.53 -1.66
C VAL A 103 -20.07 1.49 -1.13
N HIS A 104 -20.95 0.73 -1.79
CA HIS A 104 -22.26 0.40 -1.23
C HIS A 104 -22.11 -0.54 -0.03
#